data_AF-R6BA62-F1
#
_entry.id   AF-R6BA62-F1
#
_cell.length_a   1.000
_cell.length_b   1.000
_cell.length_c   1.000
_cell.angle_alpha   90.00
_cell.angle_beta   90.00
_cell.angle_gamma   90.00
#
_symmetry.space_group_name_H-M   'P 1'
#
loop_
_entity.id
_entity.type
_entity.pdbx_description
1 polymer ?
#
loop_
_entity_poly.entity_id
_entity_poly.type
_entity_poly.pdbx_seq_one_letter_code
_entity_poly.pdbx_strand_id
1 'polypeptide(L)'
;MHGGDADEFIDYMNDGEASVRHRSFVYRFSGLKYHAGRHQYRISIEKYRFTKEPFEDFMELVYHYESEDAEDVLNHLTEDILWDGKSFYELEKALTWIDW
;
A
#
# COMPACT_ATOMS: atom_id res chain seq x y z
N MET A 1 12.03 4.46 -5.18
CA MET A 1 11.08 5.34 -4.48
C MET A 1 11.68 6.73 -4.36
N HIS A 2 10.88 7.80 -4.42
CA HIS A 2 11.30 9.16 -4.11
C HIS A 2 10.85 9.53 -2.70
N GLY A 3 11.74 10.10 -1.88
CA GLY A 3 11.45 10.50 -0.50
C GLY A 3 11.75 9.44 0.56
N GLY A 4 12.26 8.26 0.17
CA GLY A 4 12.68 7.18 1.06
C GLY A 4 13.22 5.99 0.27
N ASP A 5 13.63 4.95 0.97
CA ASP A 5 14.06 3.67 0.40
C ASP A 5 12.89 2.66 0.31
N ALA A 6 12.95 1.76 -0.67
CA ALA A 6 11.89 0.77 -0.88
C ALA A 6 11.83 -0.26 0.25
N ASP A 7 12.98 -0.69 0.77
CA ASP A 7 13.04 -1.67 1.86
C ASP A 7 12.56 -1.02 3.17
N GLU A 8 12.94 0.24 3.43
CA GLU A 8 12.40 1.03 4.55
C GLU A 8 10.87 1.18 4.48
N PHE A 9 10.32 1.37 3.27
CA PHE A 9 8.87 1.46 3.08
C PHE A 9 8.18 0.14 3.41
N ILE A 10 8.74 -0.99 2.97
CA ILE A 10 8.19 -2.32 3.27
C ILE A 10 8.30 -2.64 4.76
N ASP A 11 9.43 -2.32 5.39
CA ASP A 11 9.58 -2.46 6.85
C ASP A 11 8.51 -1.64 7.59
N TYR A 12 8.23 -0.42 7.13
CA TYR A 12 7.20 0.45 7.69
C TYR A 12 5.78 -0.15 7.59
N MET A 13 5.52 -1.05 6.64
CA MET A 13 4.20 -1.70 6.49
C MET A 13 3.87 -2.66 7.64
N ASN A 14 4.83 -3.05 8.48
CA ASN A 14 4.53 -3.88 9.66
C ASN A 14 3.60 -3.18 10.65
N ASP A 15 3.80 -1.87 10.86
CA ASP A 15 3.14 -1.13 11.94
C ASP A 15 2.48 0.19 11.48
N GLY A 16 2.80 0.64 10.26
CA GLY A 16 2.46 1.96 9.75
C GLY A 16 1.52 1.96 8.54
N GLU A 17 0.77 3.05 8.41
CA GLU A 17 0.04 3.39 7.19
C GLU A 17 0.87 4.37 6.37
N ALA A 18 0.96 4.17 5.06
CA ALA A 18 1.72 5.06 4.20
C ALA A 18 0.97 5.45 2.95
N SER A 19 1.25 6.65 2.47
CA SER A 19 0.66 7.20 1.26
C SER A 19 1.77 7.41 0.22
N VAL A 20 1.53 6.94 -1.01
CA VAL A 20 2.43 7.24 -2.14
C VAL A 20 1.67 7.92 -3.26
N ARG A 21 2.32 8.88 -3.91
CA ARG A 21 1.83 9.49 -5.14
C ARG A 21 2.41 8.78 -6.35
N HIS A 22 1.54 8.49 -7.31
CA HIS A 22 1.92 8.01 -8.63
C HIS A 22 0.98 8.63 -9.69
N ARG A 23 1.56 9.41 -10.63
CA ARG A 23 0.82 10.27 -11.57
C ARG A 23 -0.08 11.28 -10.84
N SER A 24 -1.38 11.29 -11.17
CA SER A 24 -2.39 12.20 -10.59
C SER A 24 -3.22 11.54 -9.48
N PHE A 25 -2.72 10.44 -8.90
CA PHE A 25 -3.41 9.65 -7.89
C PHE A 25 -2.55 9.46 -6.65
N VAL A 26 -3.23 9.18 -5.55
CA VAL A 26 -2.62 8.71 -4.30
C VAL A 26 -3.05 7.29 -4.03
N TYR A 27 -2.11 6.48 -3.59
CA TYR A 27 -2.29 5.10 -3.19
C TYR A 27 -1.98 5.02 -1.70
N ARG A 28 -2.99 4.73 -0.90
CA ARG A 28 -2.89 4.61 0.55
C ARG A 28 -2.75 3.14 0.90
N PHE A 29 -1.62 2.80 1.48
CA PHE A 29 -1.33 1.49 2.03
C PHE A 29 -1.82 1.45 3.46
N SER A 30 -2.64 0.46 3.79
CA SER A 30 -3.16 0.30 5.15
C SER A 30 -2.12 -0.10 6.18
N GLY A 31 -0.94 -0.55 5.75
CA GLY A 31 -0.08 -1.40 6.59
C GLY A 31 -0.74 -2.72 6.93
N LEU A 32 -0.01 -3.56 7.66
CA LEU A 32 -0.48 -4.82 8.19
C LEU A 32 -1.50 -4.56 9.30
N LYS A 33 -2.70 -5.11 9.15
CA LYS A 33 -3.77 -5.00 10.15
C LYS A 33 -4.24 -6.38 10.57
N TYR A 34 -4.36 -6.61 11.88
CA TYR A 34 -4.91 -7.84 12.42
C TYR A 34 -6.42 -7.70 12.72
N HIS A 35 -7.22 -8.64 12.24
CA HIS A 35 -8.66 -8.72 12.50
C HIS A 35 -8.97 -9.85 13.50
N ALA A 36 -9.09 -9.49 14.78
CA ALA A 36 -9.27 -10.46 15.87
C ALA A 36 -10.47 -11.40 15.71
N GLY A 37 -11.58 -10.94 15.12
CA GLY A 37 -12.77 -11.79 14.92
C GLY A 37 -12.61 -12.86 13.84
N ARG A 38 -11.62 -12.72 12.95
CA ARG A 38 -11.33 -13.66 11.85
C ARG A 38 -10.01 -14.39 12.04
N HIS A 39 -9.19 -13.96 13.01
CA HIS A 39 -7.83 -14.44 13.21
C HIS A 39 -6.96 -14.33 11.95
N GLN A 40 -7.11 -13.20 11.23
CA GLN A 40 -6.41 -12.95 9.97
C GLN A 40 -5.71 -11.60 9.99
N TYR A 41 -4.55 -11.56 9.37
CA TYR A 41 -3.86 -10.36 8.94
C TYR A 41 -4.34 -9.94 7.57
N ARG A 42 -4.27 -8.64 7.29
CA ARG A 42 -4.60 -8.10 5.98
C ARG A 42 -3.75 -6.90 5.64
N ILE A 43 -3.62 -6.67 4.35
CA ILE A 43 -3.17 -5.40 3.78
C ILE A 43 -4.13 -4.99 2.66
N SER A 44 -4.24 -3.69 2.44
CA SER A 44 -5.05 -3.12 1.37
C SER A 44 -4.40 -1.86 0.83
N ILE A 45 -4.62 -1.61 -0.45
CA ILE A 45 -4.20 -0.39 -1.14
C ILE A 45 -5.42 0.27 -1.74
N GLU A 46 -5.73 1.46 -1.24
CA GLU A 46 -6.84 2.29 -1.70
C GLU A 46 -6.30 3.37 -2.65
N LYS A 47 -7.01 3.63 -3.75
CA LYS A 47 -6.65 4.65 -4.72
C LYS A 47 -7.60 5.84 -4.62
N TYR A 48 -7.01 7.02 -4.57
CA TYR A 48 -7.69 8.31 -4.49
C TYR A 48 -7.24 9.22 -5.61
N ARG A 49 -8.11 10.15 -6.03
CA ARG A 49 -7.68 11.29 -6.83
C ARG A 49 -6.81 12.21 -5.97
N PHE A 50 -5.72 12.72 -6.53
CA PHE A 50 -4.93 13.75 -5.86
C PHE A 50 -5.70 15.08 -5.86
N THR A 51 -6.32 15.43 -4.74
CA THR A 51 -7.01 16.72 -4.54
C THR A 51 -6.24 17.59 -3.53
N LYS A 52 -6.86 18.70 -3.08
CA LYS A 52 -6.30 19.55 -2.03
C LYS A 52 -6.53 18.99 -0.64
N GLU A 53 -7.56 18.16 -0.47
CA GLU A 53 -7.91 17.52 0.80
C GLU A 53 -7.55 16.03 0.73
N PRO A 54 -6.87 15.47 1.74
CA PRO A 54 -6.48 14.08 1.71
C PRO A 54 -7.72 13.18 1.74
N PHE A 55 -7.69 12.13 0.92
CA PHE A 55 -8.68 11.04 0.90
C PHE A 55 -10.14 11.45 0.59
N GLU A 56 -10.34 12.64 0.02
CA GLU A 56 -11.67 13.19 -0.30
C GLU A 56 -12.39 12.43 -1.44
N ASP A 57 -11.65 12.05 -2.48
CA ASP A 57 -12.18 11.42 -3.69
C ASP A 57 -11.64 9.99 -3.84
N PHE A 58 -12.27 9.07 -3.10
CA PHE A 58 -12.01 7.63 -3.21
C PHE A 58 -12.43 7.11 -4.57
N MET A 59 -11.54 6.36 -5.22
CA MET A 59 -11.80 5.77 -6.53
C MET A 59 -12.08 4.28 -6.43
N GLU A 60 -11.15 3.52 -5.85
CA GLU A 60 -11.22 2.05 -5.83
C GLU A 60 -10.24 1.45 -4.82
N LEU A 61 -10.52 0.22 -4.39
CA LEU A 61 -9.58 -0.66 -3.70
C LEU A 61 -8.81 -1.42 -4.77
N VAL A 62 -7.54 -1.09 -4.99
CA VAL A 62 -6.75 -1.67 -6.10
C VAL A 62 -6.10 -3.00 -5.74
N TYR A 63 -5.85 -3.23 -4.45
CA TYR A 63 -5.24 -4.46 -3.97
C TYR A 63 -5.74 -4.77 -2.56
N HIS A 64 -5.94 -6.06 -2.30
CA HIS A 64 -6.27 -6.58 -0.99
C HIS A 64 -5.82 -8.03 -0.89
N TYR A 65 -5.18 -8.36 0.21
CA TYR A 65 -4.83 -9.73 0.57
C TYR A 65 -5.04 -9.93 2.07
N GLU A 66 -5.50 -11.12 2.44
CA GLU A 66 -5.70 -11.54 3.83
C GLU A 66 -5.24 -12.99 4.01
N SER A 67 -4.59 -13.26 5.14
CA SER A 67 -4.06 -14.58 5.50
C SER A 67 -3.99 -14.73 7.02
N GLU A 68 -3.90 -15.95 7.51
CA GLU A 68 -3.68 -16.20 8.95
C GLU A 68 -2.21 -15.93 9.35
N ASP A 69 -1.31 -15.79 8.38
CA ASP A 69 0.11 -15.53 8.57
C ASP A 69 0.45 -14.08 8.17
N ALA A 70 1.08 -13.35 9.10
CA ALA A 70 1.52 -11.96 8.89
C ALA A 70 2.62 -11.84 7.83
N GLU A 71 3.57 -12.79 7.83
CA GLU A 71 4.71 -12.78 6.91
C GLU A 71 4.23 -13.04 5.48
N ASP A 72 3.28 -13.97 5.32
CA ASP A 72 2.62 -14.25 4.04
C ASP A 72 1.95 -12.99 3.45
N VAL A 73 1.25 -12.21 4.28
CA VAL A 73 0.62 -10.96 3.81
C VAL A 73 1.65 -9.95 3.31
N LEU A 74 2.77 -9.81 4.00
CA LEU A 74 3.83 -8.88 3.61
C LEU A 74 4.60 -9.35 2.37
N ASN A 75 4.84 -10.65 2.24
CA ASN A 75 5.46 -11.24 1.04
C ASN A 75 4.60 -10.94 -0.19
N HIS A 76 3.29 -11.20 -0.09
CA HIS A 76 2.33 -10.92 -1.15
C HIS A 76 2.29 -9.45 -1.59
N LEU A 77 2.51 -8.49 -0.67
CA LEU A 77 2.63 -7.08 -1.04
C LEU A 77 3.77 -6.81 -2.06
N THR A 78 4.85 -7.57 -1.99
CA THR A 78 6.03 -7.39 -2.85
C THR A 78 6.06 -8.32 -4.05
N GLU A 79 5.45 -9.49 -3.95
CA GLU A 79 5.46 -10.55 -4.96
C GLU A 79 4.28 -10.45 -5.94
N ASP A 80 3.13 -9.91 -5.49
CA ASP A 80 1.95 -9.80 -6.33
C ASP A 80 2.01 -8.64 -7.32
N ILE A 81 1.09 -8.72 -8.30
CA ILE A 81 0.73 -7.60 -9.15
C ILE A 81 -0.26 -6.71 -8.39
N LEU A 82 0.16 -5.48 -8.09
CA LEU A 82 -0.62 -4.54 -7.28
C LEU A 82 -1.63 -3.75 -8.11
N TRP A 83 -1.15 -2.87 -8.99
CA TRP A 83 -2.01 -2.06 -9.86
C TRP A 83 -1.33 -1.80 -11.20
N ASP A 84 -2.13 -1.41 -12.21
CA ASP A 84 -1.67 -1.19 -13.59
C ASP A 84 -0.88 -2.39 -14.18
N GLY A 85 -1.11 -3.61 -13.67
CA GLY A 85 -0.40 -4.81 -14.11
C GLY A 85 1.07 -4.88 -13.66
N LYS A 86 1.45 -4.16 -12.60
CA LYS A 86 2.82 -4.08 -12.09
C LYS A 86 2.95 -4.53 -10.64
N SER A 87 4.09 -5.15 -10.33
CA SER A 87 4.54 -5.44 -8.97
C SER A 87 5.03 -4.19 -8.23
N PHE A 88 5.20 -4.29 -6.91
CA PHE A 88 5.76 -3.20 -6.10
C PHE A 88 7.10 -2.71 -6.63
N TYR A 89 8.05 -3.61 -6.91
CA TYR A 89 9.40 -3.24 -7.36
C TYR A 89 9.44 -2.66 -8.78
N GLU A 90 8.46 -2.95 -9.62
CA GLU A 90 8.31 -2.26 -10.92
C GLU A 90 7.73 -0.84 -10.77
N LEU A 91 6.93 -0.63 -9.72
CA LEU A 91 6.30 0.64 -9.42
C LEU A 91 7.24 1.57 -8.64
N GLU A 92 8.05 1.03 -7.71
CA GLU A 92 8.76 1.78 -6.66
C GLU A 92 9.59 2.95 -7.20
N LYS A 93 10.21 2.81 -8.38
CA LYS A 93 10.99 3.87 -9.05
C LYS A 93 10.17 5.10 -9.45
N ALA A 94 8.87 4.96 -9.61
CA ALA A 94 7.95 6.03 -9.99
C ALA A 94 7.07 6.52 -8.81
N LEU A 95 7.20 5.91 -7.63
CA LEU A 95 6.45 6.28 -6.43
C LEU A 95 7.13 7.43 -5.70
N THR A 96 6.34 8.37 -5.21
CA THR A 96 6.80 9.38 -4.26
C THR A 96 6.10 9.14 -2.92
N TRP A 97 6.85 8.82 -1.87
CA TRP A 97 6.29 8.74 -0.52
C TRP A 97 5.90 10.15 -0.07
N ILE A 98 4.65 10.31 0.35
CA ILE A 98 4.08 11.58 0.83
C ILE A 98 3.57 11.42 2.27
N ASP A 99 3.66 12.51 3.02
CA ASP A 99 3.11 12.62 4.37
C ASP A 99 1.66 13.12 4.26
N TRP A 100 0.70 12.18 4.17
CA TRP A 100 -0.76 12.37 4.08
C TRP A 100 -1.50 11.33 4.90
#